data_AF-A0A7Y2ITN6-F1
#
_entry.id   AF-A0A7Y2ITN6-F1
#
_cell.length_a   1.000
_cell.length_b   1.000
_cell.length_c   1.000
_cell.angle_alpha   90.00
_cell.angle_beta   90.00
_cell.angle_gamma   90.00
#
_symmetry.space_group_name_H-M   'P 1'
#
loop_
_entity.id
_entity.type
_entity.pdbx_description
1 polymer ?
#
loop_
_entity_poly.entity_id
_entity_poly.type
_entity_poly.pdbx_seq_one_letter_code
_entity_poly.pdbx_strand_id
1 'polypeptide(L)'
;MSKPIIAVDVPQLGDERRRHWAKVVTFVDVSKTNGWAFEGDFIADGGVQDVESGSVILVYGERGSRGNPHSLAAVFIANPDGTLSRHLEAEGRAWARTLRDEVAELLLQDAPIQAKPWDPALLSYDDAAILEEVRRRGLDQP
;
A
#
# COMPACT_ATOMS: atom_id res chain seq x y z
N MET A 1 3.71 -17.17 3.35
CA MET A 1 4.58 -16.86 2.19
C MET A 1 4.98 -15.40 2.31
N SER A 2 6.27 -15.08 2.26
CA SER A 2 6.75 -13.70 2.20
C SER A 2 6.42 -13.13 0.81
N LYS A 3 5.93 -11.88 0.76
CA LYS A 3 5.60 -11.21 -0.50
C LYS A 3 6.90 -10.84 -1.23
N PRO A 4 6.98 -10.97 -2.57
CA PRO A 4 8.20 -10.62 -3.30
C PRO A 4 8.54 -9.14 -3.12
N ILE A 5 9.85 -8.85 -3.03
CA ILE A 5 10.38 -7.49 -3.10
C ILE A 5 10.39 -7.05 -4.57
N ILE A 6 9.86 -5.86 -4.82
CA ILE A 6 9.73 -5.24 -6.13
C ILE A 6 10.32 -3.83 -6.10
N ALA A 7 10.95 -3.43 -7.21
CA ALA A 7 11.41 -2.08 -7.42
C ALA A 7 10.25 -1.23 -7.98
N VAL A 8 9.91 -0.13 -7.30
CA VAL A 8 8.86 0.79 -7.71
C VAL A 8 9.39 2.23 -7.75
N ASP A 9 8.99 3.01 -8.76
CA ASP A 9 9.31 4.43 -8.84
C ASP A 9 8.34 5.24 -7.97
N VAL A 10 8.79 5.67 -6.79
CA VAL A 10 7.97 6.40 -5.82
C VAL A 10 7.90 7.87 -6.24
N PRO A 11 6.71 8.40 -6.56
CA PRO A 11 6.60 9.78 -7.00
C PRO A 11 6.91 10.74 -5.85
N GLN A 12 7.46 11.90 -6.18
CA GLN A 12 7.49 13.03 -5.26
C GLN A 12 6.23 13.89 -5.47
N LEU A 13 5.60 14.32 -4.38
CA LEU A 13 4.47 15.24 -4.44
C LEU A 13 4.87 16.66 -4.01
N GLY A 14 4.22 17.66 -4.61
CA GLY A 14 4.42 19.06 -4.24
C GLY A 14 5.71 19.68 -4.80
N ASP A 15 6.21 20.70 -4.11
CA ASP A 15 7.43 21.43 -4.47
C ASP A 15 8.64 20.82 -3.72
N GLU A 16 9.67 20.41 -4.46
CA GLU A 16 10.95 19.86 -3.94
C GLU A 16 11.57 20.71 -2.82
N ARG A 17 11.35 22.02 -2.85
CA ARG A 17 11.92 22.95 -1.85
C ARG A 17 11.19 22.91 -0.51
N ARG A 18 10.13 22.08 -0.40
CA ARG A 18 9.23 22.02 0.75
C ARG A 18 9.28 20.67 1.44
N ARG A 19 8.48 20.53 2.49
CA ARG A 19 8.35 19.24 3.18
C ARG A 19 7.67 18.27 2.23
N HIS A 20 8.36 17.17 1.98
CA HIS A 20 7.86 16.01 1.28
C HIS A 20 8.42 14.77 1.99
N TRP A 21 7.72 13.64 1.89
CA TRP A 21 8.15 12.34 2.40
C TRP A 21 7.26 11.24 1.85
N ALA A 22 7.77 10.01 1.82
CA ALA A 22 6.99 8.81 1.59
C ALA A 22 7.15 7.81 2.73
N LYS A 23 6.15 6.96 2.90
CA LYS A 23 6.13 5.90 3.93
C LYS A 23 5.43 4.66 3.39
N VAL A 24 6.02 3.49 3.63
CA VAL A 24 5.30 2.20 3.57
C VAL A 24 4.48 2.09 4.84
N VAL A 25 3.17 2.19 4.73
CA VAL A 25 2.26 2.18 5.89
C VAL A 25 2.03 0.74 6.32
N THR A 26 2.23 0.47 7.60
CA THR A 26 2.00 -0.85 8.21
C THR A 26 0.84 -0.84 9.20
N PHE A 27 0.48 0.33 9.73
CA PHE A 27 -0.62 0.49 10.68
C PHE A 27 -1.24 1.90 10.61
N VAL A 28 -2.52 1.98 10.93
CA VAL A 28 -3.27 3.25 11.02
C VAL A 28 -3.96 3.38 12.37
N ASP A 29 -3.65 4.46 13.10
CA ASP A 29 -4.33 4.87 14.31
C ASP A 29 -5.53 5.77 13.97
N VAL A 30 -6.73 5.16 13.96
CA VAL A 30 -8.00 5.83 13.65
C VAL A 30 -8.45 6.84 14.72
N SER A 31 -7.77 6.95 15.86
CA SER A 31 -8.05 8.00 16.85
C SER A 31 -7.43 9.36 16.46
N LYS A 32 -6.42 9.35 15.59
CA LYS A 32 -5.69 10.56 15.17
C LYS A 32 -6.26 11.14 13.87
N THR A 33 -6.09 12.45 13.69
CA THR A 33 -6.65 13.20 12.55
C THR A 33 -5.60 13.94 11.73
N ASN A 34 -4.32 13.68 12.00
CA ASN A 34 -3.16 14.31 11.37
C ASN A 34 -2.19 13.24 10.84
N GLY A 35 -1.04 13.64 10.29
CA GLY A 35 -0.06 12.71 9.71
C GLY A 35 0.50 11.66 10.68
N TRP A 36 0.33 11.83 12.00
CA TRP A 36 0.72 10.83 13.01
C TRP A 36 -0.25 9.65 13.11
N ALA A 37 -1.35 9.67 12.34
CA ALA A 37 -2.24 8.53 12.21
C ALA A 37 -1.59 7.36 11.44
N PHE A 38 -0.54 7.60 10.65
CA PHE A 38 0.06 6.60 9.78
C PHE A 38 1.42 6.13 10.33
N GLU A 39 1.50 4.86 10.69
CA GLU A 39 2.70 4.19 11.18
C GLU A 39 3.31 3.30 10.08
N GLY A 40 4.63 3.15 10.12
CA GLY A 40 5.39 2.43 9.10
C GLY A 40 6.72 3.09 8.76
N ASP A 41 7.41 2.50 7.79
CA ASP A 41 8.80 2.83 7.47
C ASP A 41 8.90 3.95 6.44
N PHE A 42 9.73 4.95 6.74
CA PHE A 42 10.03 6.03 5.79
C PHE A 42 10.91 5.50 4.66
N ILE A 43 10.53 5.87 3.43
CA ILE A 43 11.27 5.59 2.21
C ILE A 43 11.56 6.90 1.47
N ALA A 44 12.52 6.88 0.54
CA ALA A 44 12.74 8.05 -0.30
C ALA A 44 11.60 8.22 -1.31
N ASP A 45 11.20 9.46 -1.55
CA ASP A 45 10.33 9.84 -2.66
C ASP A 45 11.14 10.45 -3.81
N GLY A 46 10.56 10.48 -5.01
CA GLY A 46 11.24 10.98 -6.23
C GLY A 46 12.26 10.01 -6.81
N GLY A 47 12.07 8.69 -6.62
CA GLY A 47 12.97 7.69 -7.18
C GLY A 47 12.57 6.25 -6.89
N VAL A 48 13.39 5.32 -7.40
CA VAL A 48 13.15 3.88 -7.30
C VAL A 48 13.45 3.38 -5.89
N GLN A 49 12.51 2.65 -5.28
CA GLN A 49 12.63 2.01 -3.97
C GLN A 49 12.24 0.53 -4.06
N ASP A 50 12.89 -0.30 -3.25
CA ASP A 50 12.54 -1.70 -3.07
C ASP A 50 11.50 -1.85 -1.95
N VAL A 51 10.33 -2.40 -2.27
CA VAL A 51 9.22 -2.60 -1.32
C VAL A 51 8.59 -3.97 -1.52
N GLU A 52 7.87 -4.48 -0.50
CA GLU A 52 7.08 -5.70 -0.69
C GLU A 52 5.88 -5.43 -1.62
N SER A 53 5.60 -6.35 -2.55
CA SER A 53 4.38 -6.26 -3.36
C SER A 53 3.13 -6.24 -2.46
N GLY A 54 2.14 -5.44 -2.78
CA GLY A 54 0.94 -5.20 -1.97
C GLY A 54 1.09 -4.03 -1.00
N SER A 55 2.31 -3.55 -0.75
CA SER A 55 2.57 -2.44 0.18
C SER A 55 1.71 -1.22 -0.14
N VAL A 56 1.11 -0.66 0.92
CA VAL A 56 0.40 0.61 0.87
C VAL A 56 1.40 1.73 1.12
N ILE A 57 1.65 2.57 0.12
CA ILE A 57 2.61 3.66 0.17
C ILE A 57 1.85 4.98 0.29
N LEU A 58 2.10 5.72 1.36
CA LEU A 58 1.62 7.08 1.55
C LEU A 58 2.72 8.07 1.18
N VAL A 59 2.43 8.94 0.22
CA VAL A 59 3.32 10.04 -0.18
C VAL A 59 2.68 11.35 0.23
N TYR A 60 3.48 12.22 0.85
CA TYR A 60 3.08 13.56 1.29
C TYR A 60 4.01 14.60 0.65
N GLY A 61 3.42 15.76 0.33
CA GLY A 61 4.15 16.93 -0.12
C GLY A 61 3.45 18.23 0.25
N GLU A 62 4.17 19.34 0.14
CA GLU A 62 3.63 20.68 0.25
C GLU A 62 3.85 21.46 -1.05
N ARG A 63 2.85 22.23 -1.47
CA ARG A 63 2.95 23.18 -2.59
C ARG A 63 2.61 24.60 -2.16
N GLY A 64 2.91 25.58 -3.02
CA GLY A 64 2.57 27.00 -2.78
C GLY A 64 3.69 27.83 -2.18
N SER A 65 3.38 29.07 -1.75
CA SER A 65 4.35 30.07 -1.31
C SER A 65 4.76 29.90 0.16
N ARG A 66 5.91 30.47 0.58
CA ARG A 66 6.45 30.24 1.94
C ARG A 66 5.44 30.58 3.04
N GLY A 67 4.64 31.62 2.83
CA GLY A 67 3.58 32.05 3.74
C GLY A 67 2.22 31.37 3.57
N ASN A 68 2.03 30.57 2.51
CA ASN A 68 0.77 29.85 2.27
C ASN A 68 1.02 28.45 1.69
N PRO A 69 1.58 27.52 2.49
CA PRO A 69 1.76 26.14 2.07
C PRO A 69 0.42 25.38 2.04
N HIS A 70 0.26 24.53 1.04
CA HIS A 70 -0.88 23.63 0.86
C HIS A 70 -0.39 22.20 0.90
N SER A 71 -0.89 21.41 1.84
CA SER A 71 -0.59 19.98 1.93
C SER A 71 -1.30 19.21 0.81
N LEU A 72 -0.59 18.24 0.26
CA LEU A 72 -1.05 17.27 -0.72
C LEU A 72 -0.54 15.89 -0.28
N ALA A 73 -1.39 14.88 -0.32
CA ALA A 73 -0.99 13.52 -0.02
C ALA A 73 -1.73 12.54 -0.92
N ALA A 74 -1.05 11.49 -1.37
CA ALA A 74 -1.63 10.43 -2.17
C ALA A 74 -1.20 9.06 -1.66
N VAL A 75 -2.09 8.08 -1.85
CA VAL A 75 -1.91 6.69 -1.46
C VAL A 75 -1.74 5.85 -2.71
N PHE A 76 -0.73 5.00 -2.71
CA PHE A 76 -0.40 4.07 -3.78
C PHE A 76 -0.37 2.64 -3.27
N ILE A 77 -0.65 1.69 -4.15
CA ILE A 77 -0.46 0.26 -3.91
C ILE A 77 0.67 -0.22 -4.83
N ALA A 78 1.64 -0.92 -4.26
CA ALA A 78 2.75 -1.51 -5.00
C ALA A 78 2.31 -2.82 -5.67
N ASN A 79 2.16 -2.83 -6.98
CA ASN A 79 1.68 -4.00 -7.73
C ASN A 79 2.80 -5.02 -7.94
N PRO A 80 2.53 -6.33 -7.97
CA PRO A 80 3.56 -7.37 -8.18
C PRO A 80 4.40 -7.24 -9.47
N ASP A 81 3.97 -6.43 -10.43
CA ASP A 81 4.68 -6.17 -11.68
C ASP A 81 5.68 -5.00 -11.60
N GLY A 82 5.87 -4.40 -10.41
CA GLY A 82 6.78 -3.27 -10.20
C GLY A 82 6.17 -1.90 -10.51
N THR A 83 4.86 -1.82 -10.72
CA THR A 83 4.16 -0.53 -10.91
C THR A 83 3.46 -0.06 -9.64
N LEU A 84 3.12 1.24 -9.59
CA LEU A 84 2.28 1.81 -8.53
C LEU A 84 0.88 2.15 -9.06
N SER A 85 -0.15 1.64 -8.40
CA SER A 85 -1.53 2.06 -8.61
C SER A 85 -1.89 3.18 -7.64
N ARG A 86 -2.21 4.39 -8.13
CA ARG A 86 -2.73 5.46 -7.26
C ARG A 86 -4.16 5.14 -6.86
N HIS A 87 -4.41 5.02 -5.56
CA HIS A 87 -5.73 4.69 -5.01
C HIS A 87 -6.54 5.94 -4.70
N LEU A 88 -5.89 6.95 -4.10
CA LEU A 88 -6.58 8.03 -3.43
C LEU A 88 -5.65 9.24 -3.27
N GLU A 89 -6.21 10.45 -3.26
CA GLU A 89 -5.48 11.71 -3.07
C GLU A 89 -6.32 12.68 -2.23
N ALA A 90 -5.66 13.46 -1.36
CA ALA A 90 -6.30 14.49 -0.56
C ALA A 90 -5.40 15.73 -0.40
N GLU A 91 -6.05 16.89 -0.29
CA GLU A 91 -5.39 18.18 -0.16
C GLU A 91 -5.90 18.95 1.06
N GLY A 92 -5.14 19.97 1.46
CA GLY A 92 -5.53 20.92 2.49
C GLY A 92 -5.37 20.39 3.90
N ARG A 93 -5.92 21.11 4.89
CA ARG A 93 -5.65 20.85 6.32
C ARG A 93 -6.20 19.52 6.85
N ALA A 94 -7.23 18.99 6.20
CA ALA A 94 -7.91 17.77 6.61
C ALA A 94 -7.41 16.52 5.88
N TRP A 95 -6.34 16.63 5.07
CA TRP A 95 -5.84 15.54 4.21
C TRP A 95 -5.74 14.22 4.96
N ALA A 96 -5.13 14.21 6.16
CA ALA A 96 -4.88 12.98 6.90
C ALA A 96 -6.19 12.30 7.28
N ARG A 97 -7.17 13.06 7.77
CA ARG A 97 -8.49 12.52 8.11
C ARG A 97 -9.22 11.96 6.88
N THR A 98 -9.07 12.61 5.73
CA THR A 98 -9.66 12.12 4.46
C THR A 98 -9.06 10.78 4.03
N LEU A 99 -7.74 10.60 4.19
CA LEU A 99 -7.06 9.37 3.76
C LEU A 99 -7.19 8.21 4.75
N ARG A 100 -7.28 8.52 6.05
CA ARG A 100 -7.04 7.58 7.15
C ARG A 100 -7.90 6.32 7.10
N ASP A 101 -9.22 6.48 6.98
CA ASP A 101 -10.14 5.35 7.09
C ASP A 101 -10.00 4.41 5.88
N GLU A 102 -9.76 4.97 4.69
CA GLU A 102 -9.50 4.21 3.47
C GLU A 102 -8.16 3.44 3.55
N VAL A 103 -7.09 4.07 4.05
CA VAL A 103 -5.80 3.39 4.22
C VAL A 103 -5.91 2.25 5.24
N ALA A 104 -6.68 2.45 6.32
CA ALA A 104 -6.93 1.38 7.28
C ALA A 104 -7.67 0.20 6.62
N GLU A 105 -8.63 0.47 5.75
CA GLU A 105 -9.33 -0.57 4.98
C GLU A 105 -8.40 -1.31 4.01
N LEU A 106 -7.55 -0.59 3.27
CA LEU A 106 -6.57 -1.19 2.36
C LEU A 106 -5.61 -2.16 3.07
N LEU A 107 -5.12 -1.78 4.25
CA LEU A 107 -4.23 -2.64 5.04
C LEU A 107 -4.93 -3.93 5.52
N LEU A 108 -6.24 -3.89 5.75
CA LEU A 108 -7.03 -5.08 6.08
C LEU A 108 -7.24 -5.98 4.85
N GLN A 109 -7.41 -5.40 3.65
CA GLN A 109 -7.58 -6.15 2.40
C GLN A 109 -6.28 -6.86 1.96
N ASP A 110 -5.12 -6.26 2.23
CA ASP A 110 -3.81 -6.82 1.90
C ASP A 110 -3.27 -7.81 2.96
N ALA A 111 -4.03 -8.03 4.05
CA ALA A 111 -3.78 -9.13 4.96
C ALA A 111 -3.89 -10.45 4.18
N PRO A 112 -2.91 -11.37 4.28
CA PRO A 112 -3.00 -12.65 3.61
C PRO A 112 -4.31 -13.31 4.01
N ILE A 113 -5.10 -13.75 3.02
CA ILE A 113 -6.32 -14.52 3.26
C ILE A 113 -5.90 -15.75 4.07
N GLN A 114 -6.04 -15.68 5.40
CA GLN A 114 -5.56 -16.74 6.30
C GLN A 114 -6.32 -18.04 6.02
N ALA A 115 -7.58 -17.93 5.60
CA ALA A 115 -8.37 -18.99 5.00
C ALA A 115 -9.48 -18.36 4.15
N LYS A 116 -9.61 -18.78 2.88
CA LYS A 116 -10.83 -18.53 2.11
C LYS A 116 -11.75 -19.72 2.36
N PRO A 117 -13.03 -19.52 2.71
CA PRO A 117 -13.98 -20.63 2.71
C PRO A 117 -14.05 -21.25 1.31
N TRP A 118 -14.54 -22.49 1.24
CA TRP A 118 -14.78 -23.15 -0.04
C TRP A 118 -15.60 -22.24 -0.97
N ASP A 119 -15.12 -22.08 -2.20
CA ASP A 119 -15.66 -21.16 -3.20
C ASP A 119 -15.82 -21.90 -4.55
N PRO A 120 -16.95 -21.75 -5.26
CA PRO A 120 -17.19 -22.42 -6.54
C PRO A 120 -16.16 -22.13 -7.63
N ALA A 121 -15.35 -21.08 -7.52
CA ALA A 121 -14.24 -20.83 -8.44
C ALA A 121 -13.25 -21.99 -8.50
N LEU A 122 -13.13 -22.80 -7.43
CA LEU A 122 -12.32 -24.02 -7.45
C LEU A 122 -12.82 -25.05 -8.48
N LEU A 123 -14.12 -25.07 -8.77
CA LEU A 123 -14.71 -25.97 -9.78
C LEU A 123 -14.30 -25.62 -11.21
N SER A 124 -13.75 -24.42 -11.44
CA SER A 124 -13.27 -24.01 -12.76
C SER A 124 -11.87 -24.56 -13.10
N TYR A 125 -11.15 -25.07 -12.09
CA TYR A 125 -9.86 -25.70 -12.27
C TYR A 125 -10.03 -27.20 -12.49
N ASP A 126 -9.18 -27.76 -13.35
CA ASP A 126 -9.08 -29.20 -13.51
C ASP A 126 -8.49 -29.84 -12.25
N ASP A 127 -8.94 -31.06 -11.93
CA ASP A 127 -8.48 -31.85 -10.78
C ASP A 127 -6.95 -32.00 -10.79
N ALA A 128 -6.35 -32.16 -11.97
CA ALA A 128 -4.90 -32.26 -12.13
C ALA A 128 -4.16 -30.99 -11.66
N ALA A 129 -4.72 -29.81 -11.95
CA ALA A 129 -4.13 -28.53 -11.54
C ALA A 129 -4.27 -28.33 -10.02
N ILE A 130 -5.41 -28.73 -9.45
CA ILE A 130 -5.65 -28.67 -8.00
C ILE A 130 -4.68 -29.61 -7.27
N LEU A 131 -4.53 -30.85 -7.75
CA LEU A 131 -3.62 -31.83 -7.16
C LEU A 131 -2.15 -31.39 -7.24
N GLU A 132 -1.74 -30.78 -8.35
CA GLU A 132 -0.40 -30.22 -8.47
C GLU A 132 -0.15 -29.09 -7.48
N GLU A 133 -1.15 -28.22 -7.27
CA GLU A 133 -1.06 -27.15 -6.27
C GLU A 133 -0.99 -27.70 -4.83
N VAL A 134 -1.74 -28.75 -4.53
CA VAL A 134 -1.68 -29.46 -3.22
C VAL A 134 -0.30 -30.06 -3.00
N ARG A 135 0.27 -30.75 -4.00
CA ARG A 135 1.60 -31.34 -3.95
C ARG A 135 2.69 -30.28 -3.81
N ARG A 136 2.60 -29.17 -4.55
CA ARG A 136 3.50 -28.02 -4.45
C ARG A 136 3.57 -27.47 -3.02
N ARG A 137 2.46 -27.54 -2.28
CA ARG A 137 2.35 -27.11 -0.88
C ARG A 137 2.72 -28.19 0.14
N GLY A 138 3.00 -29.42 -0.29
CA GLY A 138 3.32 -30.55 0.58
C GLY A 138 2.16 -31.00 1.46
N LEU A 139 0.92 -30.79 1.00
CA LEU A 139 -0.30 -31.14 1.74
C LEU A 139 -0.84 -32.54 1.39
N ASP A 140 -0.17 -33.26 0.49
CA ASP A 140 -0.50 -34.62 0.06
C ASP A 140 0.21 -35.71 0.89
N GLN A 141 0.98 -35.32 1.92
CA GLN A 141 1.60 -36.25 2.86
C GLN A 141 0.78 -36.38 4.17
N PRO A 142 0.57 -37.62 4.68
CA PRO A 142 -0.21 -37.87 5.89
C PRO A 142 0.50 -37.43 7.19
#